data_AF-A0A175W7C8-F1
#
_entry.id   AF-A0A175W7C8-F1
#
_cell.length_a   1.000
_cell.length_b   1.000
_cell.length_c   1.000
_cell.angle_alpha   90.00
_cell.angle_beta   90.00
_cell.angle_gamma   90.00
#
_symmetry.space_group_name_H-M   'P 1'
#
loop_
_entity.id
_entity.type
_entity.pdbx_description
1 polymer ?
#
loop_
_entity_poly.entity_id
_entity_poly.type
_entity_poly.pdbx_seq_one_letter_code
_entity_poly.pdbx_strand_id
1 'polypeptide(L)'
;MASLSIVSRSAASATKSLTSSMRALSLSARPTLFSTQAQTRCLSQRVPSPRPMGLSASRPSLASGLAAFQKQQTRGMKVRSSIKKRCEHCKVVRRKANKRHPGYRYIICPANPRHKQRQG
;
A
#
# COMPACT_ATOMS: atom_id res chain seq x y z
N MET A 1 57.70 -3.27 44.63
CA MET A 1 57.24 -4.62 44.24
C MET A 1 55.89 -4.85 44.89
N ALA A 2 54.85 -5.22 44.12
CA ALA A 2 53.53 -5.70 44.56
C ALA A 2 52.67 -4.65 45.36
N SER A 3 51.37 -4.42 45.16
CA SER A 3 50.29 -5.09 44.43
C SER A 3 49.13 -4.11 44.17
N LEU A 4 48.29 -4.49 43.21
CA LEU A 4 47.13 -3.81 42.60
C LEU A 4 45.84 -3.86 43.44
N SER A 5 44.77 -3.24 42.89
CA SER A 5 43.31 -3.33 43.13
C SER A 5 42.73 -2.30 44.13
N ILE A 6 42.10 -1.18 43.74
CA ILE A 6 41.02 -0.85 42.77
C ILE A 6 39.63 -1.41 43.15
N VAL A 7 38.86 -0.48 43.74
CA VAL A 7 37.40 -0.26 43.69
C VAL A 7 36.49 -1.23 44.47
N SER A 8 36.18 -0.78 45.67
CA SER A 8 34.99 -1.09 46.44
C SER A 8 33.81 -0.24 45.95
N ARG A 9 32.62 -0.83 45.77
CA ARG A 9 31.39 -0.50 46.55
C ARG A 9 30.15 -1.09 45.89
N SER A 10 29.51 -1.92 46.71
CA SER A 10 28.40 -2.80 46.44
C SER A 10 27.06 -2.10 46.25
N ALA A 11 26.18 -2.82 45.56
CA ALA A 11 24.79 -2.52 45.29
C ALA A 11 23.98 -2.14 46.53
N ALA A 12 23.21 -1.06 46.41
CA ALA A 12 22.17 -0.68 47.36
C ALA A 12 20.78 -1.11 46.84
N SER A 13 20.10 -1.82 47.71
CA SER A 13 18.75 -2.37 47.62
C SER A 13 17.66 -1.33 47.34
N ALA A 14 16.60 -1.73 46.63
CA ALA A 14 15.28 -1.13 46.77
C ALA A 14 14.19 -2.17 46.46
N THR A 15 13.66 -2.74 47.54
CA THR A 15 12.47 -3.59 47.60
C THR A 15 11.22 -2.79 47.19
N LYS A 16 10.41 -3.34 46.27
CA LYS A 16 9.06 -2.85 46.00
C LYS A 16 8.08 -4.02 46.04
N SER A 17 7.27 -3.98 47.08
CA SER A 17 6.26 -4.96 47.45
C SER A 17 4.94 -4.75 46.68
N LEU A 18 4.29 -5.88 46.39
CA LEU A 18 2.84 -6.15 46.47
C LEU A 18 1.85 -5.57 45.43
N THR A 19 1.14 -6.55 44.82
CA THR A 19 -0.29 -6.58 44.47
C THR A 19 -0.85 -5.67 43.38
N SER A 20 -1.29 -6.30 42.28
CA SER A 20 -2.48 -5.93 41.50
C SER A 20 -2.83 -7.10 40.56
N SER A 21 -3.76 -7.96 40.98
CA SER A 21 -5.15 -8.02 40.46
C SER A 21 -5.30 -8.92 39.23
N MET A 22 -5.64 -10.18 39.50
CA MET A 22 -6.17 -11.12 38.52
C MET A 22 -7.60 -10.72 38.17
N ARG A 23 -7.86 -10.39 36.89
CA ARG A 23 -9.21 -10.36 36.32
C ARG A 23 -9.26 -11.31 35.14
N ALA A 24 -9.76 -12.51 35.41
CA ALA A 24 -10.20 -13.46 34.40
C ALA A 24 -11.48 -12.91 33.75
N LEU A 25 -11.46 -12.74 32.43
CA LEU A 25 -12.64 -12.51 31.62
C LEU A 25 -12.97 -13.80 30.88
N SER A 26 -13.99 -14.49 31.36
CA SER A 26 -14.68 -15.57 30.67
C SER A 26 -15.54 -14.98 29.55
N LEU A 27 -15.25 -15.28 28.29
CA LEU A 27 -16.25 -15.17 27.22
C LEU A 27 -16.30 -16.47 26.42
N SER A 28 -17.48 -17.06 26.46
CA SER A 28 -17.93 -18.17 25.63
C SER A 28 -18.05 -17.74 24.17
N ALA A 29 -17.53 -18.55 23.24
CA ALA A 29 -18.11 -18.70 21.91
C ALA A 29 -17.53 -19.96 21.23
N ARG A 30 -18.30 -21.05 21.29
CA ARG A 30 -18.33 -22.12 20.27
C ARG A 30 -19.14 -21.61 19.06
N PRO A 31 -19.25 -22.34 17.95
CA PRO A 31 -18.28 -23.20 17.23
C PRO A 31 -18.28 -22.81 15.72
N THR A 32 -17.71 -23.67 14.89
CA THR A 32 -18.11 -24.05 13.51
C THR A 32 -16.94 -24.09 12.53
N LEU A 33 -16.64 -25.34 12.17
CA LEU A 33 -15.89 -25.84 11.04
C LEU A 33 -16.05 -24.95 9.79
N PHE A 34 -14.97 -24.30 9.35
CA PHE A 34 -14.91 -23.75 8.00
C PHE A 34 -14.38 -24.82 7.06
N SER A 35 -15.32 -25.44 6.36
CA SER A 35 -15.08 -26.28 5.18
C SER A 35 -14.33 -25.45 4.13
N THR A 36 -13.16 -25.93 3.72
CA THR A 36 -12.48 -25.50 2.51
C THR A 36 -13.25 -26.03 1.30
N GLN A 37 -14.33 -25.36 0.91
CA GLN A 37 -14.95 -25.61 -0.39
C GLN A 37 -14.13 -24.86 -1.44
N ALA A 38 -13.30 -25.63 -2.15
CA ALA A 38 -12.67 -25.22 -3.39
C ALA A 38 -13.77 -24.76 -4.37
N GLN A 39 -13.89 -23.46 -4.59
CA GLN A 39 -14.72 -22.92 -5.66
C GLN A 39 -13.92 -22.97 -6.96
N THR A 40 -14.03 -24.10 -7.65
CA THR A 40 -13.82 -24.21 -9.09
C THR A 40 -14.90 -23.38 -9.79
N ARG A 41 -14.65 -22.08 -10.00
CA ARG A 41 -15.44 -21.33 -10.98
C ARG A 41 -14.98 -21.72 -12.38
N CYS A 42 -15.82 -22.56 -12.98
CA CYS A 42 -15.81 -23.00 -14.35
C CYS A 42 -15.40 -21.88 -15.33
N LEU A 43 -14.34 -22.17 -16.11
CA LEU A 43 -14.07 -21.47 -17.35
C LEU A 43 -15.23 -21.76 -18.30
N SER A 44 -16.16 -20.81 -18.44
CA SER A 44 -17.17 -20.88 -19.49
C SER A 44 -16.47 -20.59 -20.82
N GLN A 45 -16.03 -21.65 -21.49
CA GLN A 45 -15.60 -21.62 -22.88
C GLN A 45 -16.85 -21.34 -23.74
N ARG A 46 -17.05 -20.09 -24.15
CA ARG A 46 -17.91 -19.79 -25.30
C ARG A 46 -17.04 -19.79 -26.54
N VAL A 47 -17.12 -20.90 -27.26
CA VAL A 47 -16.64 -21.07 -28.63
C VAL A 47 -17.57 -20.26 -29.55
N PRO A 48 -17.09 -19.27 -30.32
CA PRO A 48 -17.81 -18.80 -31.48
C PRO A 48 -17.44 -19.71 -32.65
N SER A 49 -18.42 -20.48 -33.12
CA SER A 49 -18.34 -21.29 -34.34
C SER A 49 -17.99 -20.40 -35.54
N PRO A 50 -17.02 -20.77 -36.40
CA PRO A 50 -16.82 -20.10 -37.67
C PRO A 50 -17.82 -20.68 -38.68
N ARG A 51 -18.67 -19.82 -39.25
CA ARG A 51 -19.34 -20.09 -40.53
C ARG A 51 -18.76 -19.11 -41.56
N PRO A 52 -18.13 -19.59 -42.65
CA PRO A 52 -17.81 -18.76 -43.79
C PRO A 52 -18.98 -18.76 -44.80
N MET A 53 -18.85 -17.89 -45.80
CA MET A 53 -19.69 -17.68 -46.99
C MET A 53 -20.65 -16.49 -46.90
N GLY A 54 -20.37 -15.49 -47.74
CA GLY A 54 -21.26 -14.37 -48.01
C GLY A 54 -20.49 -13.09 -48.31
N LEU A 55 -19.99 -12.95 -49.54
CA LEU A 55 -19.54 -11.66 -50.07
C LEU A 55 -20.72 -10.69 -50.10
N SER A 56 -20.48 -9.46 -49.65
CA SER A 56 -21.05 -8.20 -50.16
C SER A 56 -21.53 -7.25 -49.05
N ALA A 57 -21.21 -5.98 -49.29
CA ALA A 57 -21.85 -4.77 -48.78
C ALA A 57 -21.49 -4.25 -47.38
N SER A 58 -21.15 -2.95 -47.41
CA SER A 58 -21.22 -1.94 -46.34
C SER A 58 -20.24 -2.07 -45.17
N ARG A 59 -19.11 -1.37 -45.33
CA ARG A 59 -18.24 -0.89 -44.26
C ARG A 59 -19.04 -0.03 -43.25
N PRO A 60 -19.07 -0.34 -41.94
CA PRO A 60 -19.25 0.68 -40.94
C PRO A 60 -17.89 1.29 -40.61
N SER A 61 -17.82 2.60 -40.77
CA SER A 61 -16.74 3.49 -40.36
C SER A 61 -16.41 3.33 -38.87
N LEU A 62 -15.44 2.46 -38.55
CA LEU A 62 -14.86 2.32 -37.21
C LEU A 62 -13.87 3.47 -36.90
N ALA A 63 -14.30 4.72 -37.12
CA ALA A 63 -13.42 5.90 -37.14
C ALA A 63 -13.57 6.84 -35.92
N SER A 64 -14.38 6.51 -34.90
CA SER A 64 -14.73 7.49 -33.84
C SER A 64 -14.33 7.13 -32.41
N GLY A 65 -13.52 6.08 -32.18
CA GLY A 65 -13.21 5.60 -30.82
C GLY A 65 -11.91 6.13 -30.17
N LEU A 66 -10.97 6.71 -30.92
CA LEU A 66 -9.59 6.92 -30.45
C LEU A 66 -9.19 8.38 -30.15
N ALA A 67 -10.10 9.35 -30.31
CA ALA A 67 -9.74 10.79 -30.24
C ALA A 67 -9.92 11.48 -28.87
N ALA A 68 -10.32 10.78 -27.81
CA ALA A 68 -10.78 11.43 -26.57
C ALA A 68 -9.79 11.43 -25.37
N PHE A 69 -8.53 11.00 -25.53
CA PHE A 69 -7.60 10.86 -24.39
C PHE A 69 -6.81 12.14 -24.02
N GLN A 70 -7.07 13.27 -24.68
CA GLN A 70 -6.23 14.48 -24.56
C GLN A 70 -6.78 15.61 -23.68
N LYS A 71 -7.79 15.36 -22.83
CA LYS A 71 -8.13 16.33 -21.78
C LYS A 71 -7.10 16.25 -20.66
N GLN A 72 -6.16 17.19 -20.68
CA GLN A 72 -5.18 17.46 -19.63
C GLN A 72 -5.90 17.56 -18.27
N GLN A 73 -5.95 16.44 -17.54
CA GLN A 73 -6.64 16.33 -16.26
C GLN A 73 -6.21 17.45 -15.34
N THR A 74 -7.21 18.21 -14.91
CA THR A 74 -7.18 19.35 -14.02
C THR A 74 -6.25 19.08 -12.83
N ARG A 75 -5.38 20.05 -12.55
CA ARG A 75 -4.21 19.96 -11.65
C ARG A 75 -4.55 19.29 -10.30
N GLY A 76 -4.17 18.02 -10.16
CA GLY A 76 -4.18 17.26 -8.90
C GLY A 76 -2.83 16.57 -8.64
N MET A 77 -2.75 15.80 -7.56
CA MET A 77 -1.55 15.01 -7.20
C MET A 77 -1.63 13.60 -7.82
N LYS A 78 -0.57 13.15 -8.50
CA LYS A 78 -0.55 11.83 -9.14
C LYS A 78 -0.03 10.75 -8.18
N VAL A 79 -0.79 9.68 -7.95
CA VAL A 79 -0.32 8.54 -7.14
C VAL A 79 0.39 7.54 -8.04
N ARG A 80 1.60 7.10 -7.67
CA ARG A 80 2.40 6.12 -8.43
C ARG A 80 3.16 5.20 -7.46
N SER A 81 3.37 3.95 -7.85
CA SER A 81 4.19 3.00 -7.08
C SER A 81 5.65 3.45 -6.93
N SER A 82 6.21 4.02 -8.01
CA SER A 82 7.52 4.67 -8.02
C SER A 82 7.40 6.16 -8.33
N ILE A 83 8.15 6.96 -7.59
CA ILE A 83 8.22 8.41 -7.76
C ILE A 83 9.63 8.82 -8.20
N LYS A 84 9.72 9.72 -9.17
CA LYS A 84 11.00 10.22 -9.72
C LYS A 84 10.95 11.74 -9.90
N LYS A 85 12.07 12.43 -9.62
CA LYS A 85 12.18 13.87 -9.88
C LYS A 85 12.10 14.12 -11.39
N ARG A 86 11.36 15.16 -11.79
CA ARG A 86 11.17 15.55 -13.20
C ARG A 86 11.84 16.88 -13.58
N CYS A 87 12.27 17.65 -12.59
CA CYS A 87 13.05 18.88 -12.76
C CYS A 87 13.89 19.13 -11.51
N GLU A 88 14.80 20.09 -11.57
CA GLU A 88 15.66 20.53 -10.45
C GLU A 88 14.86 21.02 -9.23
N HIS A 89 13.73 21.68 -9.45
CA HIS A 89 12.84 22.18 -8.39
C HIS A 89 12.06 21.06 -7.64
N CYS A 90 12.10 19.80 -8.11
CA CYS A 90 11.39 18.69 -7.47
C CYS A 90 12.10 18.27 -6.17
N LYS A 91 11.41 18.41 -5.04
CA LYS A 91 11.89 17.98 -3.72
C LYS A 91 11.16 16.72 -3.28
N VAL A 92 11.91 15.73 -2.80
CA VAL A 92 11.36 14.51 -2.20
C VAL A 92 11.16 14.79 -0.71
N VAL A 93 9.93 14.63 -0.22
CA VAL A 93 9.58 14.89 1.18
C VAL A 93 8.73 13.75 1.73
N ARG A 94 8.95 13.36 2.99
CA ARG A 94 8.10 12.38 3.68
C ARG A 94 7.07 13.11 4.56
N ARG A 95 5.79 12.79 4.40
CA ARG A 95 4.68 13.44 5.14
C ARG A 95 3.66 12.39 5.60
N LYS A 96 2.80 12.78 6.57
CA LYS A 96 1.81 11.90 7.21
C LYS A 96 2.43 10.69 7.93
N ALA A 97 3.58 10.90 8.56
CA ALA A 97 4.16 9.93 9.47
C ALA A 97 3.49 10.06 10.85
N ASN A 98 3.21 8.93 11.49
CA ASN A 98 2.70 8.87 12.86
C ASN A 98 3.35 7.68 13.58
N LYS A 99 3.03 7.47 14.86
CA LYS A 99 3.60 6.37 15.65
C LYS A 99 3.31 4.97 15.08
N ARG A 100 2.22 4.82 14.31
CA ARG A 100 1.75 3.54 13.77
C ARG A 100 2.19 3.27 12.32
N HIS A 101 2.53 4.33 11.56
CA HIS A 101 2.78 4.24 10.12
C HIS A 101 3.91 5.21 9.72
N PRO A 102 4.90 4.75 8.93
CA PRO A 102 6.11 5.52 8.66
C PRO A 102 5.88 6.71 7.69
N GLY A 103 4.68 6.86 7.12
CA GLY A 103 4.30 7.97 6.24
C GLY A 103 4.68 7.74 4.79
N TYR A 104 4.13 8.58 3.91
CA TYR A 104 4.28 8.46 2.45
C TYR A 104 5.37 9.39 1.94
N ARG A 105 6.06 8.98 0.87
CA ARG A 105 6.96 9.86 0.12
C ARG A 105 6.17 10.66 -0.90
N TYR A 106 6.46 11.95 -1.00
CA TYR A 106 5.86 12.88 -1.93
C TYR A 106 6.95 13.56 -2.74
N ILE A 107 6.64 13.87 -4.00
CA ILE A 107 7.36 14.86 -4.79
C ILE A 107 6.53 16.13 -4.78
N ILE A 108 7.12 17.19 -4.23
CA ILE A 108 6.61 18.55 -4.33
C ILE A 108 7.46 19.32 -5.34
N CYS A 109 6.83 20.20 -6.11
CA CYS A 109 7.51 21.09 -7.02
C CYS A 109 6.84 22.46 -6.92
N PRO A 110 7.57 23.51 -6.52
CA PRO A 110 7.03 24.87 -6.49
C PRO A 110 6.84 25.41 -7.90
N ALA A 111 7.77 25.13 -8.82
CA ALA A 111 7.76 25.67 -10.18
C ALA A 111 6.62 25.10 -11.07
N ASN A 112 6.31 23.81 -10.93
CA ASN A 112 5.31 23.17 -11.80
C ASN A 112 4.40 22.20 -11.02
N PRO A 113 3.10 22.49 -10.87
CA PRO A 113 2.17 21.64 -10.13
C PRO A 113 1.92 20.28 -10.80
N ARG A 114 2.21 20.12 -12.10
CA ARG A 114 2.08 18.82 -12.79
C ARG A 114 3.03 17.79 -12.17
N HIS A 115 4.15 18.23 -11.58
CA HIS A 115 5.19 17.35 -11.02
C HIS A 115 4.80 16.73 -9.66
N LYS A 116 3.68 17.13 -9.05
CA LYS A 116 3.21 16.56 -7.79
C LYS A 116 2.94 15.04 -7.90
N GLN A 117 3.65 14.24 -7.11
CA GLN A 117 3.49 12.78 -7.04
C GLN A 117 3.47 12.25 -5.60
N ARG A 118 2.66 11.23 -5.28
CA ARG A 118 2.70 10.49 -4.00
C ARG A 118 3.05 9.03 -4.24
N GLN A 119 3.96 8.49 -3.44
CA GLN A 119 4.24 7.05 -3.40
C GLN A 119 3.18 6.34 -2.56
N GLY A 120 2.51 5.37 -3.17
CA GLY A 120 1.54 4.48 -2.53
C GLY A 120 0.49 4.00 -3.50
#